data_AF-A0A533YJ69-F1
#
_entry.id   AF-A0A533YJ69-F1
#
_cell.length_a   1.000
_cell.length_b   1.000
_cell.length_c   1.000
_cell.angle_alpha   90.00
_cell.angle_beta   90.00
_cell.angle_gamma   90.00
#
_symmetry.space_group_name_H-M   'P 1'
#
loop_
_entity.id
_entity.type
_entity.pdbx_description
1 polymer ?
#
loop_
_entity_poly.entity_id
_entity_poly.type
_entity_poly.pdbx_seq_one_letter_code
_entity_poly.pdbx_strand_id
1 'polypeptide(L)'
;MSQPFIGEIRMFAGNFAPTGWAFCDGQLMAISENDALFNLIGTTYGGDGQTTFALPNLQSRVPMHVGSGFTLAQTGGVETVTLRSPEQCLGRHDAAQTVSTGLSARRGDEPRSHR
;
A
#
# COMPACT_ATOMS: atom_id res chain seq x y z
N MET A 1 -29.13 -10.76 -2.25
CA MET A 1 -27.89 -10.35 -2.95
C MET A 1 -27.84 -8.83 -2.94
N SER A 2 -26.74 -8.20 -2.54
CA SER A 2 -26.63 -6.73 -2.53
C SER A 2 -26.52 -6.20 -3.96
N GLN A 3 -27.45 -5.35 -4.37
CA GLN A 3 -27.34 -4.60 -5.62
C GLN A 3 -26.05 -3.76 -5.57
N PRO A 4 -25.20 -3.76 -6.60
CA PRO A 4 -24.02 -2.90 -6.65
C PRO A 4 -24.44 -1.43 -6.68
N PHE A 5 -23.61 -0.55 -6.12
CA PHE A 5 -23.85 0.89 -6.16
C PHE A 5 -23.24 1.51 -7.43
N ILE A 6 -23.87 2.58 -7.95
CA ILE A 6 -23.28 3.38 -9.02
C ILE A 6 -22.02 4.05 -8.47
N GLY A 7 -20.92 3.97 -9.23
CA GLY A 7 -19.61 4.48 -8.81
C GLY A 7 -18.79 3.49 -7.95
N GLU A 8 -19.28 2.27 -7.71
CA GLU A 8 -18.51 1.21 -7.07
C GLU A 8 -17.35 0.77 -7.97
N ILE A 9 -16.16 0.62 -7.39
CA ILE A 9 -14.98 0.04 -8.06
C ILE A 9 -14.79 -1.38 -7.53
N ARG A 10 -14.71 -2.36 -8.43
CA ARG A 10 -14.44 -3.76 -8.08
C ARG A 10 -13.27 -4.30 -8.90
N MET A 11 -12.42 -5.09 -8.24
CA MET A 11 -11.42 -5.89 -8.93
C MET A 11 -12.13 -6.96 -9.76
N PHE A 12 -11.74 -7.06 -11.03
CA PHE A 12 -12.39 -7.94 -12.00
C PHE A 12 -11.33 -8.73 -12.78
N ALA A 13 -11.54 -10.05 -12.90
CA ALA A 13 -10.58 -10.96 -13.52
C ALA A 13 -10.87 -11.26 -15.02
N GLY A 14 -11.97 -10.73 -15.56
CA GLY A 14 -12.33 -10.92 -16.98
C GLY A 14 -11.78 -9.82 -17.89
N ASN A 15 -11.77 -10.09 -19.20
CA ASN A 15 -11.23 -9.18 -20.23
C ASN A 15 -12.30 -8.34 -20.95
N PHE A 16 -13.55 -8.39 -20.50
CA PHE A 16 -14.67 -7.61 -21.02
C PHE A 16 -15.50 -7.06 -19.86
N ALA A 17 -15.83 -5.77 -19.90
CA ALA A 17 -16.63 -5.14 -18.86
C ALA A 17 -18.08 -5.65 -18.93
N PRO A 18 -18.63 -6.27 -17.86
CA PRO A 18 -20.02 -6.69 -17.83
C PRO A 18 -20.99 -5.53 -18.09
N THR A 19 -22.23 -5.84 -18.49
CA THR A 19 -23.26 -4.80 -18.69
C THR A 19 -23.43 -3.93 -17.45
N GLY A 20 -23.39 -2.61 -17.65
CA GLY A 20 -23.49 -1.62 -16.57
C GLY A 20 -22.15 -1.35 -15.85
N TRP A 21 -21.06 -1.94 -16.30
CA TRP A 21 -19.70 -1.69 -15.81
C TRP A 21 -18.83 -1.16 -16.93
N ALA A 22 -17.78 -0.44 -16.54
CA ALA A 22 -16.74 0.03 -17.43
C ALA A 22 -15.39 -0.19 -16.74
N PHE A 23 -14.35 -0.47 -17.54
CA PHE A 23 -12.99 -0.55 -17.00
C PHE A 23 -12.50 0.84 -16.59
N CYS A 24 -11.76 0.88 -15.47
CA CYS A 24 -11.08 2.08 -14.98
C CYS A 24 -9.77 2.30 -15.76
N ASP A 25 -9.88 2.59 -17.06
CA ASP A 25 -8.76 2.79 -17.98
C ASP A 25 -8.51 4.27 -18.33
N GLY A 26 -9.17 5.21 -17.65
CA GLY A 26 -9.06 6.64 -17.98
C GLY A 26 -9.88 7.08 -19.20
N GLN A 27 -10.78 6.23 -19.71
CA GLN A 27 -11.60 6.55 -20.89
C GLN A 27 -12.58 7.70 -20.62
N LEU A 28 -12.89 8.46 -21.69
CA LEU A 28 -13.92 9.49 -21.69
C LEU A 28 -15.30 8.88 -21.93
N MET A 29 -16.25 9.22 -21.09
CA MET A 29 -17.64 8.77 -21.14
C MET A 29 -18.56 9.96 -21.42
N ALA A 30 -19.61 9.73 -22.22
CA ALA A 30 -20.63 10.74 -22.46
C ALA A 30 -21.49 10.96 -21.21
N ILE A 31 -21.65 12.22 -20.80
CA ILE A 31 -22.49 12.61 -19.65
C ILE A 31 -23.95 12.25 -19.91
N SER A 32 -24.43 12.46 -21.15
CA SER A 32 -25.82 12.17 -21.54
C SER A 32 -26.25 10.72 -21.33
N GLU A 33 -25.31 9.78 -21.34
CA GLU A 33 -25.56 8.35 -21.15
C GLU A 33 -25.28 7.88 -19.71
N ASN A 34 -24.54 8.68 -18.92
CA ASN A 34 -24.03 8.28 -17.60
C ASN A 34 -24.22 9.38 -16.54
N ASP A 35 -25.33 10.11 -16.61
CA ASP A 35 -25.64 11.27 -15.76
C ASP A 35 -25.52 10.94 -14.25
N ALA A 36 -26.06 9.80 -13.81
CA ALA A 36 -25.96 9.37 -12.41
C ALA A 36 -24.51 9.17 -11.93
N LEU A 37 -23.63 8.65 -12.79
CA LEU A 37 -22.21 8.49 -12.45
C LEU A 37 -21.48 9.83 -12.48
N PHE A 38 -21.77 10.68 -13.46
CA PHE A 38 -21.22 12.04 -13.55
C PHE A 38 -21.59 12.88 -12.33
N ASN A 39 -22.83 12.81 -11.85
CA ASN A 39 -23.24 13.52 -10.62
C ASN A 39 -22.44 13.07 -9.38
N LEU A 40 -21.86 11.86 -9.41
CA LEU A 40 -21.08 11.32 -8.31
C LEU A 40 -19.59 11.69 -8.38
N ILE A 41 -18.97 11.58 -9.56
CA ILE A 41 -17.51 11.75 -9.72
C ILE A 41 -17.12 13.03 -10.47
N GLY A 42 -18.07 13.72 -11.10
CA GLY A 42 -17.86 14.92 -11.88
C GLY A 42 -16.73 14.77 -12.90
N THR A 43 -15.90 15.81 -13.00
CA THR A 43 -14.68 15.83 -13.82
C THR A 43 -13.42 15.53 -13.02
N THR A 44 -13.54 14.90 -11.84
CA THR A 44 -12.41 14.63 -10.94
C THR A 44 -11.25 13.91 -11.62
N TYR A 45 -11.52 13.06 -12.61
CA TYR A 45 -10.51 12.32 -13.36
C TYR A 45 -10.25 12.88 -14.78
N GLY A 46 -10.89 13.99 -15.15
CA GLY A 46 -10.78 14.63 -16.47
C GLY A 46 -12.11 14.77 -17.22
N GLY A 47 -12.02 15.15 -18.50
CA GLY A 47 -13.15 15.49 -19.36
C GLY A 47 -13.48 16.98 -19.38
N ASP A 48 -14.45 17.37 -20.21
CA ASP A 48 -14.85 18.77 -20.40
C ASP A 48 -15.95 19.23 -19.42
N GLY A 49 -16.60 18.29 -18.72
CA GLY A 49 -17.68 18.56 -17.78
C GLY A 49 -18.94 19.14 -18.41
N GLN A 50 -19.07 19.07 -19.74
CA GLN A 50 -20.22 19.55 -20.51
C GLN A 50 -20.81 18.42 -21.35
N THR A 51 -19.96 17.70 -22.06
CA THR A 51 -20.36 16.56 -22.89
C THR A 51 -19.75 15.26 -22.38
N THR A 52 -18.58 15.32 -21.76
CA THR A 52 -17.79 14.17 -21.34
C THR A 52 -17.16 14.32 -19.97
N PHE A 53 -16.93 13.19 -19.33
CA PHE A 53 -16.13 13.06 -18.11
C PHE A 53 -15.23 11.82 -18.22
N ALA A 54 -14.11 11.81 -17.52
CA ALA A 54 -13.21 10.66 -17.53
C ALA A 54 -13.48 9.72 -16.34
N LEU A 55 -13.25 8.42 -16.56
CA LEU A 55 -13.15 7.44 -15.50
C LEU A 55 -11.76 7.48 -14.84
N PRO A 56 -11.58 6.93 -13.63
CA PRO A 56 -10.25 6.70 -13.06
C PRO A 56 -9.38 5.85 -13.99
N ASN A 57 -8.07 6.09 -13.99
CA ASN A 57 -7.10 5.19 -14.62
C ASN A 57 -6.38 4.37 -13.53
N LEU A 58 -6.74 3.09 -13.43
CA LEU A 58 -6.17 2.13 -12.49
C LEU A 58 -5.26 1.09 -13.15
N GLN A 59 -4.89 1.29 -14.42
CA GLN A 59 -3.92 0.42 -15.09
C GLN A 59 -2.56 0.53 -14.39
N SER A 60 -2.03 -0.61 -13.95
CA SER A 60 -0.80 -0.70 -13.15
C SER A 60 -0.85 0.10 -11.84
N ARG A 61 -2.05 0.34 -11.29
CA ARG A 61 -2.24 1.10 -10.05
C ARG A 61 -3.20 0.37 -9.12
N VAL A 62 -3.04 0.62 -7.83
CA VAL A 62 -3.96 0.15 -6.80
C VAL A 62 -4.73 1.34 -6.23
N PRO A 63 -6.06 1.25 -6.06
CA PRO A 63 -6.81 2.29 -5.39
C PRO A 63 -6.41 2.34 -3.91
N MET A 64 -6.22 3.55 -3.39
CA MET A 64 -5.97 3.79 -1.97
C MET A 64 -7.00 4.76 -1.41
N HIS A 65 -7.31 4.61 -0.13
CA HIS A 65 -8.22 5.51 0.56
C HIS A 65 -7.62 6.91 0.66
N VAL A 66 -8.47 7.93 0.53
CA VAL A 66 -8.08 9.34 0.69
C VAL A 66 -7.65 9.57 2.14
N GLY A 67 -6.58 10.32 2.35
CA GLY A 67 -6.07 10.56 3.71
C GLY A 67 -5.03 11.68 3.76
N SER A 68 -4.43 11.87 4.93
CA SER A 68 -3.48 12.97 5.18
C SER A 68 -2.24 12.98 4.28
N GLY A 69 -1.96 11.89 3.55
CA GLY A 69 -0.85 11.78 2.58
C GLY A 69 -1.27 11.72 1.11
N PHE A 70 -2.56 11.56 0.80
CA PHE A 70 -3.06 11.42 -0.57
C PHE A 70 -4.43 12.08 -0.70
N THR A 71 -4.54 13.08 -1.58
CA THR A 71 -5.82 13.70 -1.93
C THR A 71 -6.57 12.85 -2.95
N LEU A 72 -7.89 13.07 -3.06
CA LEU A 72 -8.71 12.38 -4.06
C LEU A 72 -8.15 12.61 -5.47
N ALA A 73 -8.11 11.54 -6.28
CA ALA A 73 -7.54 11.51 -7.63
C ALA A 73 -6.04 11.85 -7.75
N GLN A 74 -5.32 12.00 -6.64
CA GLN A 74 -3.87 12.11 -6.69
C GLN A 74 -3.27 10.79 -7.19
N THR A 75 -2.41 10.88 -8.21
CA THR A 75 -1.61 9.75 -8.66
C THR A 75 -0.27 9.75 -7.95
N GLY A 76 0.23 8.56 -7.62
CA GLY A 76 1.51 8.38 -6.94
C GLY A 76 2.06 6.97 -7.16
N GLY A 77 3.21 6.70 -6.54
CA GLY A 77 3.92 5.43 -6.68
C GLY A 77 4.72 5.31 -7.98
N VAL A 78 5.50 4.25 -8.07
CA VAL A 78 6.23 3.83 -9.28
C VAL A 78 5.92 2.36 -9.55
N GLU A 79 5.79 2.01 -10.82
CA GLU A 79 5.42 0.64 -11.24
C GLU A 79 6.52 -0.39 -10.96
N THR A 80 7.76 0.06 -10.85
CA THR A 80 8.92 -0.79 -10.55
C THR A 80 9.85 -0.06 -9.59
N VAL A 81 10.15 -0.71 -8.45
CA VAL A 81 11.18 -0.27 -7.50
C VAL A 81 12.28 -1.32 -7.47
N THR A 82 13.52 -0.92 -7.74
CA THR A 82 14.68 -1.77 -7.47
C THR A 82 15.10 -1.61 -6.02
N LEU A 83 14.91 -2.64 -5.20
CA LEU A 83 15.25 -2.59 -3.77
C LEU A 83 16.76 -2.48 -3.57
N ARG A 84 17.22 -1.34 -3.04
CA ARG A 84 18.61 -1.14 -2.59
C ARG A 84 18.73 -1.51 -1.11
N SER A 85 19.92 -1.87 -0.65
CA SER A 85 20.17 -2.30 0.74
C SER A 85 19.56 -1.41 1.86
N PRO A 86 19.41 -0.07 1.71
CA PRO A 86 18.70 0.76 2.69
C PRO A 86 17.18 0.62 2.71
N GLU A 87 16.56 0.08 1.65
CA GLU A 87 15.11 -0.08 1.49
C GLU A 87 14.63 -1.45 2.00
N GLN A 88 15.58 -2.32 2.34
CA GLN A 88 15.31 -3.60 2.98
C GLN A 88 15.22 -3.36 4.49
N CYS A 89 14.11 -3.79 5.11
CA CYS A 89 14.00 -3.83 6.56
C CYS A 89 15.02 -4.85 7.09
N LEU A 90 16.21 -4.37 7.46
CA LEU A 90 17.24 -5.16 8.13
C LEU A 90 16.80 -5.43 9.57
N GLY A 91 15.95 -6.44 9.74
CA GLY A 91 15.71 -7.05 11.04
C GLY A 91 17.01 -7.68 11.55
N ARG A 92 17.75 -6.96 12.40
CA ARG A 92 18.97 -7.47 13.04
C ARG A 92 18.62 -8.06 14.39
N HIS A 93 18.79 -9.37 14.53
CA HIS A 93 18.71 -10.04 15.82
C HIS A 93 20.13 -10.18 16.38
N ASP A 94 20.42 -9.49 17.49
CA ASP A 94 21.67 -9.69 18.25
C ASP A 94 21.49 -10.87 19.21
N ALA A 95 22.25 -11.94 19.00
CA ALA A 95 22.40 -12.99 20.00
C ALA A 95 23.44 -12.56 21.04
N ALA A 96 23.01 -11.89 22.11
CA ALA A 96 23.85 -11.62 23.27
C ALA A 96 24.03 -12.93 24.07
N GLN A 97 25.17 -13.62 23.91
CA GLN A 97 25.55 -14.71 24.81
C GLN A 97 26.43 -14.16 25.94
N THR A 98 25.90 -14.10 27.16
CA THR A 98 26.69 -13.84 28.36
C THR A 98 27.33 -15.14 28.85
N VAL A 99 28.62 -15.33 28.57
CA VAL A 99 29.40 -16.41 29.20
C VAL A 99 29.91 -15.89 30.55
N SER A 100 29.27 -16.33 31.64
CA SER A 100 29.80 -16.10 32.99
C SER A 100 30.87 -17.16 33.27
N THR A 101 32.14 -16.83 33.07
CA THR A 101 33.24 -17.65 33.58
C THR A 101 33.30 -17.50 35.10
N GLY A 102 32.74 -18.46 35.82
CA GLY A 102 32.90 -18.56 37.27
C GLY A 102 34.36 -18.78 37.64
N LEU A 103 35.03 -17.74 38.14
CA LEU A 103 36.37 -17.87 38.71
C LEU A 103 36.26 -18.68 40.00
N SER A 104 36.67 -19.95 39.96
CA SER A 104 36.79 -20.79 41.15
C SER A 104 37.97 -20.29 41.98
N ALA A 105 37.69 -19.49 43.02
CA ALA A 105 38.68 -19.04 43.97
C ALA A 105 39.28 -20.26 44.71
N ARG A 106 40.53 -20.59 44.39
CA ARG A 106 41.32 -21.57 45.17
C ARG A 106 41.53 -21.00 46.58
N ARG A 107 40.76 -21.51 47.53
CA ARG A 107 40.94 -21.27 48.96
C ARG A 107 42.10 -22.14 49.44
N GLY A 108 43.17 -21.50 49.92
CA GLY A 108 44.15 -22.14 50.78
C GLY A 108 45.59 -21.86 50.38
N ASP A 109 46.21 -20.87 51.00
CA ASP A 109 47.43 -21.15 51.75
C ASP A 109 47.63 -20.05 52.83
N GLU A 110 47.54 -20.44 54.10
CA GLU A 110 47.79 -19.58 55.25
C GLU A 110 49.14 -20.00 55.86
N PRO A 111 50.16 -19.14 55.92
CA PRO A 111 51.46 -19.55 56.44
C PRO A 111 51.40 -19.68 57.96
N ARG A 112 51.52 -20.92 58.46
CA ARG A 112 51.68 -21.23 59.89
C ARG A 112 52.94 -20.55 60.44
N SER A 113 52.72 -19.60 61.34
CA SER A 113 53.68 -19.11 62.33
C SER A 113 54.05 -20.24 63.29
N HIS A 114 55.34 -20.58 63.38
CA HIS A 114 56.05 -21.08 64.56
C HIS A 114 57.53 -21.34 64.21
N ARG A 115 58.45 -20.45 64.63
CA ARG A 115 59.28 -20.58 65.85
C ARG A 115 60.45 -19.60 65.78
#